data_AF-A0AAJ3P8X4-F1
#
_entry.id   AF-A0AAJ3P8X4-F1
#
_cell.length_a   1.000
_cell.length_b   1.000
_cell.length_c   1.000
_cell.angle_alpha   90.00
_cell.angle_beta   90.00
_cell.angle_gamma   90.00
#
_symmetry.space_group_name_H-M   'P 1'
#
loop_
_entity.id
_entity.type
_entity.pdbx_description
1 polymer ?
#
loop_
_entity_poly.entity_id
_entity_poly.type
_entity_poly.pdbx_seq_one_letter_code
_entity_poly.pdbx_strand_id
1 'polypeptide(L)'
;MTPRRLVLAVSSALAAALVLAGCTVGPGGAAPHSTSDPSSGPGSAGSADDQDDMDGALLDDGRMFAVVSWGSSTCLPQVDEVSAEGQRVSVTLVEPEGDGATEQACTADLAPRASLGALPDGVDPTKDVTLVVTYGDLIDEIDVDGDPAATATPGSSTEYQPSAAWFDDGGLVLLTWGSSSCAPVVDSVEADGSTGTVTFVTDEDQVCTMDMAPRATVVEFAEDEVDDDAPFELTLVGGGLDGTVEVR
;
A
#
# COMPACT_ATOMS: atom_id res chain seq x y z
N MET A 1 33.42 -50.29 31.06
CA MET A 1 34.76 -50.15 31.67
C MET A 1 35.79 -49.99 30.55
N THR A 2 36.36 -48.78 30.41
CA THR A 2 37.71 -48.34 29.92
C THR A 2 38.46 -49.08 28.78
N PRO A 3 39.35 -48.42 27.97
CA PRO A 3 40.09 -47.19 28.29
C PRO A 3 40.24 -46.10 27.18
N ARG A 4 40.61 -44.91 27.69
CA ARG A 4 41.19 -43.70 27.04
C ARG A 4 42.44 -43.97 26.19
N ARG A 5 42.65 -43.19 25.11
CA ARG A 5 43.92 -42.66 24.54
C ARG A 5 43.57 -41.56 23.52
N LEU A 6 44.29 -40.46 23.25
CA LEU A 6 45.42 -39.74 23.82
C LEU A 6 45.41 -38.35 23.14
N VAL A 7 45.80 -37.30 23.85
CA VAL A 7 45.94 -35.92 23.37
C VAL A 7 47.12 -35.80 22.40
N LEU A 8 46.99 -34.98 21.34
CA LEU A 8 48.12 -34.36 20.65
C LEU A 8 47.72 -32.95 20.19
N ALA A 9 48.29 -31.96 20.87
CA ALA A 9 48.30 -30.56 20.48
C ALA A 9 49.50 -30.31 19.55
N VAL A 10 49.31 -29.52 18.49
CA VAL A 10 50.41 -28.86 17.78
C VAL A 10 50.01 -27.42 17.48
N SER A 11 50.72 -26.53 18.14
CA SER A 11 50.70 -25.08 17.97
C SER A 11 51.64 -24.71 16.82
N SER A 12 51.20 -23.81 15.93
CA SER A 12 52.09 -23.09 15.02
C SER A 12 51.67 -21.62 14.94
N ALA A 13 52.40 -20.80 15.68
CA ALA A 13 52.40 -19.35 15.57
C ALA A 13 53.22 -18.93 14.35
N LEU A 14 52.76 -17.92 13.60
CA LEU A 14 53.64 -17.11 12.77
C LEU A 14 53.15 -15.66 12.77
N ALA A 15 54.07 -14.77 13.11
CA ALA A 15 53.91 -13.32 13.23
C ALA A 15 54.51 -12.61 12.01
N ALA A 16 53.98 -11.42 11.67
CA ALA A 16 54.60 -10.26 10.99
C ALA A 16 53.49 -9.48 10.23
N ALA A 17 53.45 -8.16 10.13
CA ALA A 17 54.22 -7.04 10.66
C ALA A 17 53.38 -5.76 10.46
N LEU A 18 53.51 -4.77 11.35
CA LEU A 18 52.94 -3.43 11.21
C LEU A 18 53.71 -2.62 10.14
N VAL A 19 52.99 -1.83 9.35
CA VAL A 19 53.53 -0.62 8.70
C VAL A 19 52.54 0.53 8.96
N LEU A 20 52.98 1.47 9.78
CA LEU A 20 52.36 2.78 9.98
C LEU A 20 52.80 3.72 8.85
N ALA A 21 51.85 4.27 8.11
CA ALA A 21 52.06 5.43 7.25
C ALA A 21 51.15 6.56 7.74
N GLY A 22 51.74 7.61 8.29
CA GLY A 22 51.08 8.88 8.57
C GLY A 22 51.67 9.96 7.68
N CYS A 23 50.82 10.80 7.09
CA CYS A 23 51.18 12.09 6.49
C CYS A 23 50.01 13.07 6.74
N THR A 24 50.15 13.98 7.71
CA THR A 24 50.31 15.45 7.53
C THR A 24 49.08 16.20 7.01
N VAL A 25 48.38 16.90 7.91
CA VAL A 25 47.48 18.01 7.61
C VAL A 25 48.30 19.30 7.55
N GLY A 26 48.25 20.02 6.43
CA GLY A 26 48.79 21.37 6.24
C GLY A 26 47.86 22.19 5.33
N PRO A 27 47.76 23.53 5.50
CA PRO A 27 46.61 24.31 5.04
C PRO A 27 46.78 24.92 3.64
N GLY A 28 45.65 25.08 2.94
CA GLY A 28 45.45 26.09 1.90
C GLY A 28 45.68 25.65 0.44
N GLY A 29 44.61 25.45 -0.31
CA GLY A 29 44.61 25.34 -1.77
C GLY A 29 43.19 25.39 -2.32
N ALA A 30 42.91 26.34 -3.21
CA ALA A 30 41.61 26.62 -3.79
C ALA A 30 41.00 25.43 -4.57
N ALA A 31 39.67 25.45 -4.67
CA ALA A 31 38.79 24.44 -5.27
C ALA A 31 39.18 23.98 -6.69
N PRO A 32 38.73 22.77 -7.07
CA PRO A 32 38.27 22.51 -8.41
C PRO A 32 36.77 22.18 -8.45
N HIS A 33 36.16 22.66 -9.53
CA HIS A 33 34.80 22.38 -9.96
C HIS A 33 34.57 20.91 -10.30
N SER A 34 33.34 20.48 -10.02
CA SER A 34 32.47 19.52 -10.72
C SER A 34 32.99 18.12 -11.04
N THR A 35 32.36 17.13 -10.42
CA THR A 35 31.95 15.88 -11.07
C THR A 35 30.58 15.48 -10.54
N SER A 36 29.70 15.12 -11.48
CA SER A 36 28.30 14.73 -11.36
C SER A 36 28.00 13.77 -10.20
N ASP A 37 26.89 14.00 -9.51
CA ASP A 37 26.27 12.94 -8.70
C ASP A 37 25.51 11.96 -9.60
N PRO A 38 25.58 10.65 -9.31
CA PRO A 38 25.00 9.60 -10.11
C PRO A 38 23.47 9.53 -9.96
N SER A 39 22.87 8.96 -10.99
CA SER A 39 21.45 8.73 -11.22
C SER A 39 20.67 8.16 -10.03
N SER A 40 19.42 8.62 -9.92
CA SER A 40 18.32 7.94 -9.24
C SER A 40 18.34 6.44 -9.53
N GLY A 41 18.35 5.66 -8.45
CA GLY A 41 18.08 4.22 -8.44
C GLY A 41 17.23 3.95 -7.19
N PRO A 42 16.30 2.98 -7.26
CA PRO A 42 15.28 2.83 -6.23
C PRO A 42 15.88 2.21 -4.96
N GLY A 43 15.37 2.66 -3.81
CA GLY A 43 15.76 2.16 -2.50
C GLY A 43 16.74 3.08 -1.76
N SER A 44 16.23 4.20 -1.25
CA SER A 44 16.81 4.86 -0.08
C SER A 44 15.68 5.14 0.89
N ALA A 45 15.67 4.43 2.02
CA ALA A 45 15.02 4.91 3.24
C ALA A 45 15.69 6.24 3.59
N GLY A 46 15.10 7.31 3.07
CA GLY A 46 15.61 8.66 3.12
C GLY A 46 15.04 9.40 4.33
N SER A 47 15.24 10.70 4.37
CA SER A 47 15.19 11.47 5.61
C SER A 47 13.75 11.79 6.00
N ALA A 48 13.51 12.41 7.16
CA ALA A 48 12.19 12.90 7.58
C ALA A 48 11.56 14.01 6.68
N ASP A 49 12.00 14.09 5.42
CA ASP A 49 11.45 14.87 4.31
C ASP A 49 10.83 13.96 3.21
N ASP A 50 10.89 12.62 3.32
CA ASP A 50 10.22 11.65 2.44
C ASP A 50 9.00 11.08 3.19
N GLN A 51 7.99 11.92 3.43
CA GLN A 51 6.76 11.57 4.16
C GLN A 51 5.69 10.92 3.27
N ASP A 52 6.06 10.50 2.07
CA ASP A 52 5.20 9.83 1.08
C ASP A 52 5.05 8.34 1.47
N ASP A 53 4.29 8.09 2.55
CA ASP A 53 4.04 6.75 3.11
C ASP A 53 2.60 6.26 2.79
N MET A 54 1.85 7.01 1.98
CA MET A 54 0.48 6.69 1.61
C MET A 54 0.22 6.91 0.12
N ASP A 55 -0.61 6.03 -0.45
CA ASP A 55 -1.07 6.12 -1.83
C ASP A 55 -2.60 6.20 -1.89
N GLY A 56 -3.15 6.43 -3.08
CA GLY A 56 -4.58 6.65 -3.24
C GLY A 56 -5.10 6.21 -4.59
N ALA A 57 -6.40 5.93 -4.63
CA ALA A 57 -7.09 5.51 -5.84
C ALA A 57 -8.54 6.00 -5.84
N LEU A 58 -9.09 6.32 -7.01
CA LEU A 58 -10.52 6.61 -7.18
C LEU A 58 -11.30 5.32 -7.44
N LEU A 59 -12.47 5.21 -6.81
CA LEU A 59 -13.31 4.02 -6.82
C LEU A 59 -14.77 4.39 -7.06
N ASP A 60 -15.57 3.38 -7.40
CA ASP A 60 -17.01 3.50 -7.63
C ASP A 60 -17.34 4.62 -8.64
N ASP A 61 -16.66 4.61 -9.78
CA ASP A 61 -16.83 5.58 -10.88
C ASP A 61 -16.61 7.04 -10.42
N GLY A 62 -15.71 7.24 -9.45
CA GLY A 62 -15.38 8.54 -8.88
C GLY A 62 -16.22 8.97 -7.68
N ARG A 63 -17.11 8.12 -7.14
CA ARG A 63 -17.87 8.43 -5.91
C ARG A 63 -17.08 8.16 -4.63
N MET A 64 -16.08 7.30 -4.69
CA MET A 64 -15.29 6.89 -3.55
C MET A 64 -13.81 7.05 -3.82
N PHE A 65 -13.02 7.04 -2.76
CA PHE A 65 -11.57 6.95 -2.84
C PHE A 65 -11.07 5.93 -1.82
N ALA A 66 -9.88 5.42 -2.05
CA ALA A 66 -9.10 4.69 -1.07
C ALA A 66 -7.86 5.50 -0.70
N VAL A 67 -7.46 5.43 0.58
CA VAL A 67 -6.11 5.78 1.02
C VAL A 67 -5.42 4.49 1.46
N VAL A 68 -4.33 4.14 0.80
CA VAL A 68 -3.51 2.97 1.08
C VAL A 68 -2.38 3.39 2.02
N SER A 69 -2.26 2.69 3.14
CA SER A 69 -1.19 2.92 4.13
C SER A 69 -0.55 1.60 4.56
N TRP A 70 0.73 1.65 4.95
CA TRP A 70 1.47 0.47 5.38
C TRP A 70 1.45 0.29 6.89
N GLY A 71 1.19 -0.93 7.36
CA GLY A 71 1.16 -1.22 8.78
C GLY A 71 0.61 -2.59 9.12
N SER A 72 0.06 -2.75 10.33
CA SER A 72 -0.53 -4.02 10.76
C SER A 72 -1.74 -4.38 9.89
N SER A 73 -1.71 -5.55 9.24
CA SER A 73 -2.83 -6.06 8.45
C SER A 73 -4.13 -6.20 9.26
N THR A 74 -4.02 -6.38 10.59
CA THR A 74 -5.18 -6.50 11.48
C THR A 74 -5.72 -5.19 12.02
N CYS A 75 -5.03 -4.06 11.84
CA CYS A 75 -5.45 -2.75 12.33
C CYS A 75 -5.56 -1.78 11.16
N LEU A 76 -6.68 -1.87 10.46
CA LEU A 76 -7.01 -1.01 9.32
C LEU A 76 -7.51 0.36 9.83
N PRO A 77 -6.82 1.47 9.53
CA PRO A 77 -7.33 2.80 9.83
C PRO A 77 -8.69 3.05 9.16
N GLN A 78 -9.53 3.86 9.80
CA GLN A 78 -10.86 4.23 9.29
C GLN A 78 -10.86 5.70 8.91
N VAL A 79 -11.58 6.05 7.85
CA VAL A 79 -11.84 7.45 7.52
C VAL A 79 -12.88 8.01 8.49
N ASP A 80 -12.52 9.09 9.20
CA ASP A 80 -13.40 9.76 10.17
C ASP A 80 -14.06 11.01 9.57
N GLU A 81 -13.25 11.95 9.08
CA GLU A 81 -13.71 13.21 8.49
C GLU A 81 -13.20 13.35 7.05
N VAL A 82 -14.08 13.80 6.15
CA VAL A 82 -13.74 14.17 4.77
C VAL A 82 -14.37 15.51 4.43
N SER A 83 -13.58 16.42 3.87
CA SER A 83 -14.05 17.69 3.33
C SER A 83 -13.27 18.08 2.08
N ALA A 84 -13.80 19.00 1.27
CA ALA A 84 -13.15 19.43 0.04
C ALA A 84 -13.18 20.95 -0.15
N GLU A 85 -12.10 21.47 -0.72
CA GLU A 85 -12.00 22.83 -1.26
C GLU A 85 -11.56 22.77 -2.72
N GLY A 86 -12.54 22.61 -3.63
CA GLY A 86 -12.26 22.30 -5.04
C GLY A 86 -11.79 20.85 -5.21
N GLN A 87 -10.66 20.65 -5.88
CA GLN A 87 -10.04 19.33 -6.09
C GLN A 87 -9.12 18.89 -4.94
N ARG A 88 -9.01 19.71 -3.88
CA ARG A 88 -8.21 19.40 -2.70
C ARG A 88 -9.12 18.83 -1.62
N VAL A 89 -8.95 17.56 -1.27
CA VAL A 89 -9.81 16.83 -0.34
C VAL A 89 -9.03 16.55 0.94
N SER A 90 -9.48 17.09 2.07
CA SER A 90 -8.90 16.78 3.38
C SER A 90 -9.53 15.52 3.94
N VAL A 91 -8.69 14.57 4.36
CA VAL A 91 -9.10 13.26 4.89
C VAL A 91 -8.45 13.07 6.26
N THR A 92 -9.24 12.71 7.27
CA THR A 92 -8.72 12.30 8.58
C THR A 92 -8.88 10.80 8.74
N LEU A 93 -7.78 10.10 9.00
CA LEU A 93 -7.77 8.70 9.38
C LEU A 93 -7.64 8.56 10.89
N VAL A 94 -8.35 7.58 11.45
CA VAL A 94 -8.30 7.21 12.87
C VAL A 94 -8.05 5.71 13.01
N GLU A 95 -7.46 5.31 14.14
CA GLU A 95 -7.38 3.89 14.46
C GLU A 95 -8.79 3.31 14.67
N PRO A 96 -9.04 2.04 14.30
CA PRO A 96 -10.31 1.41 14.58
C PRO A 96 -10.57 1.40 16.08
N GLU A 97 -11.77 1.81 16.49
CA GLU A 97 -12.14 1.82 17.90
C GLU A 97 -12.10 0.38 18.45
N GLY A 98 -11.22 0.11 19.42
CA GLY A 98 -11.29 -1.12 20.20
C GLY A 98 -12.59 -1.13 21.04
N ASP A 99 -13.18 -2.30 21.25
CA ASP A 99 -14.45 -2.50 21.96
C ASP A 99 -14.37 -2.28 23.50
N GLY A 100 -13.39 -1.50 23.96
CA GLY A 100 -13.15 -1.16 25.35
C GLY A 100 -12.31 -2.20 26.11
N ALA A 101 -11.57 -1.72 27.11
CA ALA A 101 -10.69 -2.44 28.05
C ALA A 101 -9.51 -3.26 27.47
N THR A 102 -9.51 -3.57 26.17
CA THR A 102 -8.37 -4.14 25.45
C THR A 102 -8.15 -3.34 24.18
N GLU A 103 -7.02 -2.64 24.09
CA GLU A 103 -6.53 -2.16 22.79
C GLU A 103 -6.46 -3.35 21.83
N GLN A 104 -6.90 -3.15 20.59
CA GLN A 104 -6.88 -4.19 19.57
C GLN A 104 -5.44 -4.68 19.38
N ALA A 105 -5.23 -5.99 19.47
CA ALA A 105 -3.91 -6.56 19.25
C ALA A 105 -3.58 -6.51 17.75
N CYS A 106 -2.72 -5.58 17.36
CA CYS A 106 -2.23 -5.45 16.00
C CYS A 106 -1.10 -6.47 15.71
N THR A 107 -1.14 -7.11 14.55
CA THR A 107 0.00 -7.81 13.94
C THR A 107 1.14 -6.83 13.60
N ALA A 108 2.33 -7.36 13.30
CA ALA A 108 3.53 -6.57 12.97
C ALA A 108 4.04 -6.86 11.54
N ASP A 109 3.13 -7.19 10.63
CA ASP A 109 3.41 -7.75 9.31
C ASP A 109 3.55 -6.72 8.18
N LEU A 110 3.45 -5.42 8.48
CA LEU A 110 3.69 -4.30 7.56
C LEU A 110 3.10 -4.53 6.15
N ALA A 111 1.78 -4.76 6.11
CA ALA A 111 1.02 -4.95 4.89
C ALA A 111 0.38 -3.63 4.41
N PRO A 112 0.09 -3.47 3.11
CA PRO A 112 -0.72 -2.36 2.62
C PRO A 112 -2.19 -2.53 3.05
N ARG A 113 -2.85 -1.39 3.32
CA ARG A 113 -4.19 -1.35 3.91
C ARG A 113 -4.98 -0.19 3.34
N ALA A 114 -6.12 -0.49 2.70
CA ALA A 114 -6.95 0.52 2.04
C ALA A 114 -8.10 1.00 2.94
N SER A 115 -8.03 2.26 3.36
CA SER A 115 -9.09 2.96 4.09
C SER A 115 -10.03 3.62 3.09
N LEU A 116 -11.35 3.35 3.18
CA LEU A 116 -12.32 3.84 2.21
C LEU A 116 -13.05 5.09 2.69
N GLY A 117 -13.20 6.06 1.79
CA GLY A 117 -13.99 7.27 2.00
C GLY A 117 -14.88 7.58 0.80
N ALA A 118 -15.92 8.39 1.03
CA ALA A 118 -16.73 8.95 -0.04
C ALA A 118 -16.12 10.29 -0.49
N LEU A 119 -16.05 10.50 -1.79
CA LEU A 119 -15.59 11.77 -2.35
C LEU A 119 -16.67 12.84 -2.08
N PRO A 120 -16.31 14.04 -1.58
CA PRO A 120 -17.30 15.08 -1.28
C PRO A 120 -17.97 15.69 -2.52
N ASP A 121 -19.19 16.22 -2.33
CA ASP A 121 -19.91 16.99 -3.36
C ASP A 121 -19.04 18.11 -3.96
N GLY A 122 -19.04 18.21 -5.28
CA GLY A 122 -18.37 19.29 -6.01
C GLY A 122 -16.92 19.00 -6.43
N VAL A 123 -16.34 17.88 -5.98
CA VAL A 123 -15.13 17.32 -6.59
C VAL A 123 -15.49 16.74 -7.97
N ASP A 124 -14.62 16.96 -8.95
CA ASP A 124 -14.75 16.43 -10.30
C ASP A 124 -13.79 15.23 -10.47
N PRO A 125 -14.29 13.98 -10.51
CA PRO A 125 -13.44 12.79 -10.59
C PRO A 125 -12.76 12.61 -11.94
N THR A 126 -13.12 13.41 -12.96
CA THR A 126 -12.46 13.40 -14.28
C THR A 126 -11.17 14.21 -14.32
N LYS A 127 -10.79 14.80 -13.19
CA LYS A 127 -9.58 15.59 -13.00
C LYS A 127 -8.83 15.07 -11.79
N ASP A 128 -7.53 15.31 -11.79
CA ASP A 128 -6.66 14.97 -10.66
C ASP A 128 -7.22 15.56 -9.35
N VAL A 129 -7.12 14.76 -8.29
CA VAL A 129 -7.59 15.06 -6.95
C VAL A 129 -6.39 14.96 -6.02
N THR A 130 -6.13 16.00 -5.22
CA THR A 130 -5.13 15.90 -4.16
C THR A 130 -5.81 15.55 -2.85
N LEU A 131 -5.50 14.39 -2.28
CA LEU A 131 -5.91 13.98 -0.95
C LEU A 131 -4.89 14.48 0.07
N VAL A 132 -5.30 15.37 0.98
CA VAL A 132 -4.51 15.82 2.12
C VAL A 132 -4.89 14.98 3.31
N VAL A 133 -4.10 13.94 3.58
CA VAL A 133 -4.39 12.93 4.60
C VAL A 133 -3.72 13.31 5.91
N THR A 134 -4.49 13.27 7.00
CA THR A 134 -3.97 13.37 8.37
C THR A 134 -4.20 12.06 9.09
N TYR A 135 -3.14 11.48 9.66
CA TYR A 135 -3.21 10.25 10.46
C TYR A 135 -2.33 10.39 11.71
N GLY A 136 -2.95 10.68 12.85
CA GLY A 136 -2.23 11.01 14.07
C GLY A 136 -1.39 12.28 13.90
N ASP A 137 -0.07 12.15 14.06
CA ASP A 137 0.88 13.25 13.84
C ASP A 137 1.42 13.31 12.39
N LEU A 138 1.05 12.35 11.54
CA LEU A 138 1.47 12.28 10.14
C LEU A 138 0.50 13.07 9.25
N ILE A 139 1.05 13.84 8.33
CA ILE A 139 0.33 14.53 7.26
C ILE A 139 1.01 14.18 5.94
N ASP A 140 0.21 13.79 4.95
CA ASP A 140 0.65 13.42 3.61
C ASP A 140 -0.26 14.06 2.54
N GLU A 141 0.28 14.31 1.35
CA GLU A 141 -0.44 14.83 0.19
C GLU A 141 -0.31 13.85 -0.98
N ILE A 142 -1.40 13.16 -1.28
CA ILE A 142 -1.47 12.14 -2.32
C ILE A 142 -2.14 12.75 -3.54
N ASP A 143 -1.44 12.78 -4.67
CA ASP A 143 -2.03 13.16 -5.94
C ASP A 143 -2.62 11.90 -6.61
N VAL A 144 -3.94 11.86 -6.75
CA VAL A 144 -4.67 10.77 -7.39
C VAL A 144 -5.11 11.24 -8.77
N ASP A 145 -4.72 10.48 -9.79
CA ASP A 145 -5.12 10.73 -11.17
C ASP A 145 -6.65 10.69 -11.31
N GLY A 146 -7.20 11.65 -12.07
CA GLY A 146 -8.62 11.62 -12.40
C GLY A 146 -8.93 10.51 -13.41
N ASP A 147 -10.13 9.95 -13.34
CA ASP A 147 -10.64 9.01 -14.35
C ASP A 147 -11.45 9.79 -15.41
N PRO A 148 -10.93 10.00 -16.64
CA PRO A 148 -11.63 10.74 -17.68
C PRO A 148 -12.92 10.06 -18.16
N ALA A 149 -13.10 8.78 -17.85
CA ALA A 149 -14.31 8.02 -18.14
C ALA A 149 -15.32 8.04 -16.99
N ALA A 150 -14.97 8.60 -15.83
CA ALA A 150 -15.86 8.67 -14.68
C ALA A 150 -17.18 9.36 -15.04
N THR A 151 -18.31 8.70 -14.75
CA THR A 151 -19.64 9.24 -15.05
C THR A 151 -20.47 9.56 -13.82
N ALA A 152 -20.09 9.02 -12.66
CA ALA A 152 -20.81 9.24 -11.43
C ALA A 152 -20.50 10.61 -10.84
N THR A 153 -21.44 11.09 -10.04
CA THR A 153 -21.30 12.35 -9.32
C THR A 153 -21.04 12.06 -7.85
N PRO A 154 -19.96 12.58 -7.24
CA PRO A 154 -19.75 12.50 -5.80
C PRO A 154 -21.01 12.88 -4.99
N GLY A 155 -21.27 12.12 -3.92
CA GLY A 155 -22.48 12.24 -3.09
C GLY A 155 -23.78 11.66 -3.67
N SER A 156 -23.77 11.19 -4.91
CA SER A 156 -24.89 10.41 -5.46
C SER A 156 -24.92 8.98 -4.92
N SER A 157 -26.04 8.28 -5.12
CA SER A 157 -26.16 6.87 -4.73
C SER A 157 -25.24 5.97 -5.57
N THR A 158 -24.62 4.98 -4.94
CA THR A 158 -23.91 3.90 -5.64
C THR A 158 -24.87 2.91 -6.30
N GLU A 159 -24.42 2.24 -7.36
CA GLU A 159 -25.09 1.08 -7.95
C GLU A 159 -24.63 -0.26 -7.32
N TYR A 160 -23.77 -0.21 -6.30
CA TYR A 160 -23.21 -1.40 -5.64
C TYR A 160 -22.45 -2.32 -6.60
N GLN A 161 -21.86 -1.74 -7.65
CA GLN A 161 -21.00 -2.48 -8.57
C GLN A 161 -19.58 -2.54 -8.00
N PRO A 162 -18.86 -3.65 -8.23
CA PRO A 162 -17.44 -3.69 -7.92
C PRO A 162 -16.68 -2.73 -8.84
N SER A 163 -15.59 -2.17 -8.34
CA SER A 163 -14.66 -1.32 -9.10
C SER A 163 -13.25 -1.57 -8.61
N ALA A 164 -12.25 -1.33 -9.45
CA ALA A 164 -10.85 -1.43 -9.08
C ALA A 164 -10.05 -0.29 -9.70
N ALA A 165 -9.02 0.15 -9.00
CA ALA A 165 -8.10 1.17 -9.49
C ALA A 165 -6.70 0.97 -8.91
N TRP A 166 -5.68 1.34 -9.68
CA TRP A 166 -4.28 1.28 -9.29
C TRP A 166 -3.98 2.32 -8.21
N PHE A 167 -3.11 1.97 -7.26
CA PHE A 167 -2.49 2.93 -6.34
C PHE A 167 -0.96 2.96 -6.50
N ASP A 168 -0.37 1.96 -7.18
CA ASP A 168 1.05 1.82 -7.51
C ASP A 168 1.21 0.85 -8.71
N ASP A 169 2.42 0.75 -9.29
CA ASP A 169 2.79 0.02 -10.53
C ASP A 169 2.49 -1.51 -10.50
N GLY A 170 2.13 -2.06 -9.34
CA GLY A 170 1.75 -3.47 -9.17
C GLY A 170 0.67 -3.70 -8.12
N GLY A 171 0.06 -2.62 -7.61
CA GLY A 171 -0.89 -2.64 -6.51
C GLY A 171 -2.19 -1.95 -6.89
N LEU A 172 -3.31 -2.66 -6.75
CA LEU A 172 -4.64 -2.08 -6.91
C LEU A 172 -5.50 -2.23 -5.66
N VAL A 173 -6.49 -1.34 -5.54
CA VAL A 173 -7.57 -1.50 -4.57
C VAL A 173 -8.80 -2.01 -5.31
N LEU A 174 -9.31 -3.16 -4.89
CA LEU A 174 -10.60 -3.70 -5.30
C LEU A 174 -11.68 -3.29 -4.30
N LEU A 175 -12.67 -2.52 -4.75
CA LEU A 175 -13.90 -2.25 -4.03
C LEU A 175 -14.95 -3.32 -4.36
N THR A 176 -15.49 -3.94 -3.33
CA THR A 176 -16.69 -4.78 -3.41
C THR A 176 -17.74 -4.34 -2.40
N TRP A 177 -18.97 -4.81 -2.57
CA TRP A 177 -20.08 -4.50 -1.68
C TRP A 177 -20.60 -5.77 -1.02
N GLY A 178 -20.87 -5.73 0.28
CA GLY A 178 -21.40 -6.90 0.99
C GLY A 178 -21.40 -6.74 2.49
N SER A 179 -21.30 -7.86 3.20
CA SER A 179 -21.30 -7.87 4.67
C SER A 179 -20.05 -7.18 5.23
N SER A 180 -20.25 -6.19 6.11
CA SER A 180 -19.13 -5.59 6.85
C SER A 180 -18.40 -6.59 7.76
N SER A 181 -19.08 -7.65 8.21
CA SER A 181 -18.48 -8.70 9.05
C SER A 181 -17.75 -9.79 8.27
N CYS A 182 -17.79 -9.76 6.94
CA CYS A 182 -17.16 -10.75 6.06
C CYS A 182 -16.44 -10.04 4.92
N ALA A 183 -15.28 -9.46 5.23
CA ALA A 183 -14.37 -8.97 4.21
C ALA A 183 -13.88 -10.15 3.33
N PRO A 184 -13.75 -9.95 2.00
CA PRO A 184 -13.15 -10.95 1.13
C PRO A 184 -11.72 -11.26 1.58
N VAL A 185 -11.32 -12.54 1.50
CA VAL A 185 -9.96 -12.99 1.80
C VAL A 185 -9.36 -13.54 0.51
N VAL A 186 -8.27 -12.95 0.07
CA VAL A 186 -7.52 -13.38 -1.12
C VAL A 186 -6.83 -14.72 -0.82
N ASP A 187 -7.04 -15.70 -1.70
CA ASP A 187 -6.37 -17.00 -1.70
C ASP A 187 -5.15 -16.98 -2.64
N SER A 188 -5.34 -16.45 -3.86
CA SER A 188 -4.27 -16.28 -4.84
C SER A 188 -4.52 -15.11 -5.79
N VAL A 189 -3.43 -14.57 -6.32
CA VAL A 189 -3.42 -13.52 -7.35
C VAL A 189 -2.49 -14.00 -8.47
N GLU A 190 -2.96 -13.88 -9.71
CA GLU A 190 -2.18 -14.20 -10.92
C GLU A 190 -2.37 -13.07 -11.93
N ALA A 191 -1.32 -12.69 -12.67
CA ALA A 191 -1.39 -11.76 -13.79
C ALA A 191 -0.77 -12.33 -15.06
N ASP A 192 -1.27 -11.85 -16.20
CA ASP A 192 -0.72 -12.08 -17.53
C ASP A 192 -0.93 -10.81 -18.37
N GLY A 193 0.04 -9.89 -18.31
CA GLY A 193 0.04 -8.64 -19.05
C GLY A 193 -1.13 -7.73 -18.66
N SER A 194 -2.13 -7.62 -19.54
CA SER A 194 -3.29 -6.74 -19.35
C SER A 194 -4.49 -7.44 -18.68
N THR A 195 -4.28 -8.60 -18.04
CA THR A 195 -5.35 -9.33 -17.35
C THR A 195 -4.84 -9.91 -16.05
N GLY A 196 -5.71 -9.98 -15.05
CA GLY A 196 -5.42 -10.58 -13.75
C GLY A 196 -6.56 -11.47 -13.28
N THR A 197 -6.25 -12.43 -12.42
CA THR A 197 -7.24 -13.26 -11.71
C THR A 197 -6.99 -13.19 -10.21
N VAL A 198 -8.02 -12.83 -9.45
CA VAL A 198 -8.02 -12.88 -7.99
C VAL A 198 -8.97 -13.98 -7.55
N THR A 199 -8.43 -14.98 -6.87
CA THR A 199 -9.21 -16.06 -6.26
C THR A 199 -9.39 -15.74 -4.79
N PHE A 200 -10.64 -15.83 -4.33
CA PHE A 200 -11.01 -15.62 -2.93
C PHE A 200 -11.32 -16.94 -2.23
N VAL A 201 -10.96 -17.01 -0.95
CA VAL A 201 -11.41 -18.10 -0.07
C VAL A 201 -12.93 -18.12 -0.04
N THR A 202 -13.50 -19.31 -0.22
CA THR A 202 -14.95 -19.54 -0.12
C THR A 202 -15.23 -20.41 1.09
N ASP A 203 -15.93 -19.86 2.08
CA ASP A 203 -16.40 -20.58 3.27
C ASP A 203 -17.93 -20.56 3.30
N GLU A 204 -18.55 -21.69 2.98
CA GLU A 204 -20.01 -21.84 2.94
C GLU A 204 -20.67 -21.79 4.33
N ASP A 205 -19.89 -22.00 5.40
CA ASP A 205 -20.37 -21.99 6.77
C ASP A 205 -20.22 -20.59 7.43
N GLN A 206 -19.60 -19.63 6.72
CA GLN A 206 -19.38 -18.29 7.23
C GLN A 206 -20.71 -17.54 7.42
N VAL A 207 -20.97 -17.09 8.65
CA VAL A 207 -22.16 -16.30 8.98
C VAL A 207 -21.85 -14.82 8.85
N CYS A 208 -22.55 -14.16 7.95
CA CYS A 208 -22.32 -12.77 7.58
C CYS A 208 -23.52 -11.86 7.92
N THR A 209 -23.25 -10.59 8.18
CA THR A 209 -24.27 -9.53 8.18
C THR A 209 -24.85 -9.29 6.77
N MET A 210 -25.97 -8.56 6.67
CA MET A 210 -26.61 -8.25 5.38
C MET A 210 -26.65 -6.73 5.10
N ASP A 211 -25.62 -6.02 5.54
CA ASP A 211 -25.60 -4.55 5.61
C ASP A 211 -25.02 -3.84 4.38
N MET A 212 -24.61 -4.59 3.34
CA MET A 212 -24.16 -4.05 2.05
C MET A 212 -23.19 -2.86 2.19
N ALA A 213 -22.19 -3.01 3.05
CA ALA A 213 -21.11 -2.07 3.25
C ALA A 213 -20.07 -2.17 2.11
N PRO A 214 -19.36 -1.06 1.81
CA PRO A 214 -18.19 -1.10 0.95
C PRO A 214 -17.05 -1.86 1.65
N ARG A 215 -16.29 -2.64 0.88
CA ARG A 215 -15.18 -3.47 1.36
C ARG A 215 -14.01 -3.30 0.41
N ALA A 216 -12.90 -2.78 0.90
CA ALA A 216 -11.66 -2.70 0.14
C ALA A 216 -10.84 -3.96 0.33
N THR A 217 -10.25 -4.44 -0.76
CA THR A 217 -9.22 -5.48 -0.75
C THR A 217 -8.03 -4.94 -1.53
N VAL A 218 -6.85 -4.93 -0.92
CA VAL A 218 -5.61 -4.63 -1.63
C VAL A 218 -5.18 -5.90 -2.36
N VAL A 219 -4.86 -5.76 -3.65
CA VAL A 219 -4.38 -6.82 -4.52
C VAL A 219 -3.01 -6.41 -5.04
N GLU A 220 -2.00 -7.22 -4.73
CA GLU A 220 -0.63 -7.01 -5.19
C GLU A 220 -0.26 -8.12 -6.17
N PHE A 221 0.26 -7.73 -7.32
CA PHE A 221 0.82 -8.63 -8.31
C PHE A 221 2.34 -8.74 -8.15
N ALA A 222 2.93 -9.79 -8.69
CA ALA A 222 4.39 -9.84 -8.74
C ALA A 222 4.92 -8.82 -9.76
N GLU A 223 6.10 -8.27 -9.48
CA GLU A 223 6.79 -7.32 -10.35
C GLU A 223 6.92 -7.87 -11.79
N ASP A 224 6.78 -6.99 -12.78
CA ASP A 224 6.87 -7.28 -14.23
C ASP A 224 5.79 -8.21 -14.82
N GLU A 225 4.76 -8.62 -14.06
CA GLU A 225 3.67 -9.46 -14.58
C GLU A 225 2.49 -8.68 -15.17
N VAL A 226 2.43 -7.37 -14.88
CA VAL A 226 1.33 -6.46 -15.22
C VAL A 226 1.79 -5.40 -16.23
N ASP A 227 0.89 -5.04 -17.15
CA ASP A 227 0.97 -3.83 -17.99
C ASP A 227 -0.13 -2.87 -17.52
N ASP A 228 0.22 -1.97 -16.60
CA ASP A 228 -0.66 -1.00 -15.93
C ASP A 228 -0.92 0.26 -16.79
N ASP A 229 -0.09 0.50 -17.79
CA ASP A 229 -0.28 1.53 -18.84
C ASP A 229 -1.40 1.17 -19.85
N ALA A 230 -1.88 -0.08 -19.83
CA ALA A 230 -2.91 -0.58 -20.72
C ALA A 230 -4.23 -0.88 -19.99
N PRO A 231 -5.39 -0.87 -20.68
CA PRO A 231 -6.64 -1.30 -20.06
C PRO A 231 -6.50 -2.71 -19.48
N PHE A 232 -6.69 -2.82 -18.16
CA PHE A 232 -6.50 -4.06 -17.42
C PHE A 232 -7.85 -4.63 -16.97
N GLU A 233 -8.06 -5.93 -17.20
CA GLU A 233 -9.27 -6.63 -16.76
C GLU A 233 -8.95 -7.60 -15.62
N LEU A 234 -9.65 -7.45 -14.49
CA LEU A 234 -9.55 -8.30 -13.32
C LEU A 234 -10.70 -9.32 -13.31
N THR A 235 -10.38 -10.60 -13.34
CA THR A 235 -11.33 -11.69 -13.12
C THR A 235 -11.38 -12.04 -11.64
N LEU A 236 -12.58 -12.03 -11.06
CA LEU A 236 -12.81 -12.42 -9.68
C LEU A 236 -13.37 -13.83 -9.64
N VAL A 237 -12.86 -14.68 -8.74
CA VAL A 237 -13.30 -16.07 -8.59
C VAL A 237 -13.52 -16.40 -7.11
N GLY A 238 -14.68 -16.98 -6.79
CA GLY A 238 -15.00 -17.40 -5.42
C GLY A 238 -15.42 -16.25 -4.51
N GLY A 239 -15.64 -16.55 -3.21
CA GLY A 239 -16.08 -15.59 -2.21
C GLY A 239 -17.48 -14.98 -2.48
N GLY A 240 -18.22 -15.53 -3.45
CA GLY A 240 -19.46 -14.95 -3.97
C GLY A 240 -19.26 -13.70 -4.84
N LEU A 241 -18.05 -13.49 -5.37
CA LEU A 241 -17.65 -12.31 -6.14
C LEU A 241 -17.44 -12.58 -7.63
N ASP A 242 -17.79 -13.78 -8.12
CA ASP A 242 -17.47 -14.22 -9.48
C ASP A 242 -17.91 -13.21 -10.55
N GLY A 243 -16.97 -12.77 -11.39
CA GLY A 243 -17.22 -11.75 -12.40
C GLY A 243 -15.94 -11.15 -12.98
N THR A 244 -16.09 -10.08 -13.77
CA THR A 244 -14.98 -9.28 -14.28
C THR A 244 -15.14 -7.82 -13.88
N VAL A 245 -14.02 -7.15 -13.63
CA VAL A 245 -13.93 -5.73 -13.27
C VAL A 245 -12.86 -5.10 -14.15
N GLU A 246 -13.21 -4.03 -14.85
CA GLU A 246 -12.20 -3.20 -15.52
C GLU A 246 -11.49 -2.35 -14.47
N VAL A 247 -10.15 -2.38 -14.47
CA VAL A 247 -9.33 -1.55 -13.60
C VAL A 247 -9.16 -0.18 -14.27
N ARG A 248 -9.40 0.87 -13.48
CA ARG A 248 -9.45 2.26 -13.93
C ARG A 248 -8.28 3.07 -13.39
#